data_AF-A0A5C2H883-F1
#
_entry.id   AF-A0A5C2H883-F1
#
_cell.length_a   1.000
_cell.length_b   1.000
_cell.length_c   1.000
_cell.angle_alpha   90.00
_cell.angle_beta   90.00
_cell.angle_gamma   90.00
#
_symmetry.space_group_name_H-M   'P 1'
#
loop_
_entity.id
_entity.type
_entity.pdbx_description
1 polymer ?
#
loop_
_entity_poly.entity_id
_entity_poly.type
_entity_poly.pdbx_seq_one_letter_code
_entity_poly.pdbx_strand_id
1 'polypeptide(L)'
;MSYADKLKQNTSKIKTSEKVLEDKKKSGRPKKPLEEIRNTAIPVALNKFEKNWIENQAKKLSKEIGVKITTSAWMRMVLLKDMPNDE
;
A
#
# COMPACT_ATOMS: atom_id res chain seq x y z
N MET A 1 36.43 28.64 9.70
CA MET A 1 35.23 28.83 8.84
C MET A 1 35.27 27.84 7.70
N SER A 2 34.22 27.03 7.57
CA SER A 2 34.08 26.05 6.48
C SER A 2 33.89 26.77 5.14
N TYR A 3 34.16 26.10 4.03
CA TYR A 3 33.93 26.65 2.68
C TYR A 3 32.48 27.14 2.48
N ALA A 4 31.53 26.42 3.09
CA ALA A 4 30.11 26.80 3.11
C ALA A 4 29.85 28.13 3.84
N ASP A 5 30.61 28.45 4.89
CA ASP A 5 30.48 29.71 5.62
C ASP A 5 30.99 30.90 4.78
N LYS A 6 32.05 30.68 4.00
CA LYS A 6 32.62 31.70 3.09
C LYS A 6 31.67 32.07 1.94
N LEU A 7 30.91 31.10 1.42
CA LEU A 7 29.92 31.35 0.37
C LEU A 7 28.74 32.20 0.89
N LYS A 8 28.23 31.91 2.10
CA LYS A 8 27.14 32.67 2.72
C LYS A 8 27.52 34.14 2.95
N GLN A 9 28.74 34.42 3.39
CA GLN A 9 29.23 35.80 3.57
C GLN A 9 29.32 36.61 2.26
N ASN A 10 29.49 35.93 1.11
CA ASN A 10 29.51 36.60 -0.19
C ASN A 10 28.10 36.84 -0.75
N THR A 11 27.11 36.01 -0.39
CA THR A 11 25.71 36.25 -0.80
C THR A 11 25.13 37.55 -0.24
N SER A 12 25.54 37.97 0.96
CA SER A 12 25.15 39.25 1.58
C SER A 12 25.70 40.50 0.88
N LYS A 13 26.64 40.37 -0.07
CA LYS A 13 27.18 41.50 -0.85
C LYS A 13 26.40 41.75 -2.15
N ILE A 14 25.56 40.79 -2.57
CA ILE A 14 24.78 40.89 -3.81
C ILE A 14 23.44 41.53 -3.45
N LYS A 15 23.34 42.86 -3.58
CA LYS A 15 22.07 43.58 -3.44
C LYS A 15 21.31 43.57 -4.77
N THR A 16 20.70 42.43 -5.10
CA THR A 16 19.68 42.36 -6.15
C THR A 16 18.30 42.51 -5.51
N SER A 17 17.48 43.45 -6.01
CA SER A 17 16.13 43.74 -5.51
C SER A 17 15.11 42.63 -5.77
N GLU A 18 15.47 41.64 -6.58
CA GLU A 18 14.60 40.53 -6.94
C GLU A 18 15.00 39.26 -6.21
N LYS A 19 14.07 38.77 -5.39
CA LYS A 19 14.11 37.43 -4.84
C LYS A 19 13.68 36.47 -5.97
N VAL A 20 14.64 36.01 -6.78
CA VAL A 20 14.39 35.17 -7.98
C VAL A 20 13.73 33.82 -7.65
N LEU A 21 13.79 33.38 -6.39
CA LEU A 21 13.18 32.14 -5.95
C LEU A 21 11.94 32.42 -5.10
N GLU A 22 10.78 32.05 -5.65
CA GLU A 22 9.53 31.93 -4.89
C GLU A 22 9.68 30.82 -3.86
N ASP A 23 9.39 31.13 -2.58
CA ASP A 23 9.32 30.14 -1.51
C ASP A 23 8.08 29.26 -1.70
N LYS A 24 8.16 28.30 -2.63
CA LYS A 24 7.14 27.25 -2.75
C LYS A 24 7.10 26.52 -1.41
N LYS A 25 5.94 26.56 -0.74
CA LYS A 25 5.63 25.71 0.41
C LYS A 25 6.18 24.32 0.10
N LYS A 26 6.99 23.76 1.01
CA LYS A 26 7.51 22.40 0.89
C LYS A 26 6.32 21.46 0.70
N SER A 27 5.97 21.18 -0.54
CA SER A 27 5.14 20.06 -0.94
C SER A 27 6.01 18.83 -0.67
N GLY A 28 6.12 18.49 0.61
CA GLY A 28 6.76 17.24 1.02
C GLY A 28 6.04 16.08 0.36
N ARG A 29 6.71 14.92 0.36
CA ARG A 29 6.11 13.67 -0.11
C ARG A 29 4.73 13.49 0.55
N PRO A 30 3.68 13.12 -0.20
CA PRO A 30 2.38 12.84 0.38
C PRO A 30 2.52 11.80 1.50
N LYS A 31 1.78 11.99 2.60
CA LYS A 31 1.75 11.03 3.71
C LYS A 31 1.36 9.67 3.16
N LYS A 32 2.12 8.63 3.51
CA LYS A 32 1.75 7.26 3.16
C LYS A 32 0.38 6.95 3.75
N PRO A 33 -0.46 6.17 3.05
CA PRO A 33 -1.74 5.72 3.59
C PRO A 33 -1.52 4.99 4.92
N LEU A 34 -2.44 5.17 5.87
CA LEU A 34 -2.39 4.58 7.20
C LEU A 34 -2.39 3.04 7.14
N GLU A 35 -3.10 2.47 6.17
CA GLU A 35 -3.12 1.05 5.89
C GLU A 35 -2.28 0.76 4.64
N GLU A 36 -1.04 0.32 4.85
CA GLU A 36 -0.24 -0.25 3.77
C GLU A 36 -0.73 -1.67 3.49
N ILE A 37 -1.65 -1.82 2.52
CA ILE A 37 -2.07 -3.15 2.03
C ILE A 37 -0.84 -3.80 1.38
N ARG A 38 -0.16 -4.68 2.11
CA ARG A 38 0.95 -5.46 1.58
C ARG A 38 0.39 -6.66 0.83
N ASN A 39 0.49 -6.61 -0.49
CA ASN A 39 0.15 -7.74 -1.34
C ASN A 39 1.19 -8.86 -1.14
N THR A 40 0.89 -9.81 -0.26
CA THR A 40 1.70 -11.01 -0.06
C THR A 40 1.14 -12.18 -0.86
N ALA A 41 1.91 -12.69 -1.81
CA ALA A 41 1.58 -13.94 -2.50
C ALA A 41 2.01 -15.13 -1.61
N ILE A 42 1.04 -15.91 -1.13
CA ILE A 42 1.29 -17.12 -0.35
C ILE A 42 1.12 -18.32 -1.29
N PRO A 43 2.21 -19.03 -1.67
CA PRO A 43 2.09 -20.23 -2.48
C PRO A 43 1.47 -21.35 -1.65
N VAL A 44 0.44 -22.01 -2.20
CA VAL A 44 -0.21 -23.16 -1.57
C VAL A 44 -0.18 -24.33 -2.55
N ALA A 45 0.44 -25.44 -2.13
CA ALA A 45 0.39 -26.69 -2.87
C ALA A 45 -0.83 -27.49 -2.44
N LEU A 46 -1.62 -27.96 -3.41
CA LEU A 46 -2.82 -28.77 -3.17
C LEU A 46 -2.76 -30.03 -4.01
N ASN A 47 -3.22 -31.13 -3.43
CA ASN A 47 -3.51 -32.33 -4.20
C ASN A 47 -4.80 -32.14 -5.02
N LYS A 48 -5.01 -32.97 -6.05
CA LYS A 48 -6.17 -32.94 -6.94
C LYS A 48 -7.50 -33.05 -6.19
N PHE A 49 -7.57 -33.92 -5.18
CA PHE A 49 -8.78 -34.11 -4.38
C PHE A 49 -9.13 -32.86 -3.58
N GLU A 50 -8.15 -32.27 -2.89
CA GLU A 50 -8.31 -31.05 -2.10
C GLU A 50 -8.75 -29.89 -2.98
N LYS A 51 -8.09 -29.72 -4.13
CA LYS A 51 -8.44 -28.70 -5.12
C LYS A 51 -9.89 -28.84 -5.58
N ASN A 52 -10.31 -30.04 -5.98
CA ASN A 52 -11.69 -30.28 -6.43
C ASN A 52 -12.71 -30.01 -5.32
N TRP A 53 -12.39 -30.40 -4.08
CA TRP A 53 -13.26 -30.14 -2.94
C TRP A 53 -13.44 -28.64 -2.72
N ILE A 54 -12.36 -27.87 -2.70
CA ILE A 54 -12.40 -26.40 -2.54
C ILE A 54 -13.18 -25.72 -3.67
N GLU A 55 -12.96 -26.15 -4.92
CA GLU A 55 -13.71 -25.63 -6.07
C GLU A 55 -15.22 -25.88 -5.94
N ASN A 56 -15.61 -27.06 -5.45
CA ASN A 56 -17.01 -27.39 -5.23
C ASN A 56 -17.63 -26.55 -4.10
N GLN A 57 -16.90 -26.32 -3.01
CA GLN A 57 -17.36 -25.43 -1.93
C GLN A 57 -17.54 -23.99 -2.42
N ALA A 58 -16.55 -23.46 -3.16
CA ALA A 58 -16.63 -22.12 -3.74
C ALA A 58 -17.81 -21.99 -4.72
N LYS A 59 -18.06 -23.01 -5.57
CA LYS A 59 -19.22 -23.04 -6.48
C LYS A 59 -20.55 -23.09 -5.74
N LYS A 60 -20.64 -23.87 -4.66
CA LYS A 60 -21.86 -23.97 -3.84
C LYS A 60 -22.21 -22.62 -3.23
N LEU A 61 -21.24 -22.01 -2.56
CA LEU A 61 -21.39 -20.68 -1.95
C LEU A 61 -21.71 -19.61 -3.00
N SER A 62 -21.06 -19.69 -4.17
CA SER A 62 -21.32 -18.77 -5.29
C SER A 62 -22.76 -18.84 -5.79
N LYS A 63 -23.37 -20.03 -5.81
CA LYS A 63 -24.79 -20.20 -6.17
C LYS A 63 -25.72 -19.64 -5.09
N GLU A 64 -25.39 -19.82 -3.82
CA GLU A 64 -26.20 -19.35 -2.68
C GLU A 64 -26.23 -17.81 -2.62
N ILE A 65 -25.10 -17.15 -2.85
CA ILE A 65 -24.97 -15.69 -2.76
C ILE A 65 -25.33 -15.00 -4.09
N GLY A 66 -25.37 -15.74 -5.20
CA GLY A 66 -25.63 -15.19 -6.54
C GLY A 66 -24.46 -14.38 -7.12
N VAL A 67 -23.29 -14.43 -6.47
CA VAL A 67 -22.06 -13.74 -6.88
C VAL A 67 -20.99 -14.77 -7.20
N LYS A 68 -20.17 -14.52 -8.23
CA LYS A 68 -19.06 -15.40 -8.61
C LYS A 68 -17.96 -15.35 -7.56
N ILE A 69 -17.82 -16.43 -6.78
CA ILE A 69 -16.78 -16.56 -5.75
C ILE A 69 -15.62 -17.38 -6.30
N THR A 70 -14.41 -16.81 -6.25
CA THR A 70 -13.19 -17.53 -6.63
C THR A 70 -12.73 -18.45 -5.51
N THR A 71 -11.98 -19.50 -5.83
CA THR A 71 -11.41 -20.41 -4.83
C THR A 71 -10.53 -19.67 -3.83
N SER A 72 -9.72 -18.70 -4.28
CA SER A 72 -8.87 -17.89 -3.42
C SER A 72 -9.65 -16.95 -2.49
N ALA A 73 -10.81 -16.45 -2.93
CA ALA A 73 -11.70 -15.67 -2.08
C ALA A 73 -12.33 -16.56 -1.01
N TRP A 74 -12.82 -17.75 -1.40
CA TRP A 74 -13.39 -18.73 -0.47
C TRP A 74 -12.36 -19.15 0.60
N MET A 75 -11.12 -19.45 0.20
CA MET A 75 -10.05 -19.78 1.15
C MET A 75 -9.82 -18.67 2.17
N ARG A 76 -9.76 -17.41 1.72
CA ARG A 76 -9.57 -16.25 2.61
C ARG A 76 -10.74 -16.09 3.58
N MET A 77 -11.97 -16.23 3.10
CA MET A 77 -13.15 -16.16 3.96
C MET A 77 -13.13 -17.22 5.06
N VAL A 78 -12.74 -18.45 4.73
CA VAL A 78 -12.68 -19.54 5.71
C VAL A 78 -11.56 -19.30 6.71
N LEU A 79 -10.37 -18.92 6.25
CA LEU A 79 -9.21 -18.69 7.11
C LEU A 79 -9.37 -17.48 8.04
N LEU A 80 -10.08 -16.44 7.59
CA LEU A 80 -10.26 -15.19 8.31
C LEU A 80 -11.62 -15.08 9.01
N LYS A 81 -12.40 -16.16 9.06
CA LYS A 81 -13.76 -16.16 9.61
C LYS A 81 -13.82 -15.66 11.06
N ASP A 82 -12.83 -16.04 11.86
CA ASP A 82 -12.76 -15.75 13.29
C ASP A 82 -11.70 -14.67 13.59
N MET A 83 -11.26 -13.92 12.57
CA MET A 83 -10.34 -12.80 12.77
C MET A 83 -11.07 -11.70 13.55
N PRO A 84 -10.49 -11.15 14.63
CA PRO A 84 -11.08 -10.03 15.34
C PRO A 84 -11.20 -8.84 14.39
N ASN A 85 -12.35 -8.18 14.40
CA ASN A 85 -12.46 -6.87 13.79
C ASN A 85 -11.79 -5.87 14.71
N ASP A 86 -10.91 -5.05 14.17
CA ASP A 86 -10.35 -3.90 14.89
C ASP A 86 -11.51 -2.89 15.10
N GLU A 87 -12.25 -3.01 16.21
CA GLU A 87 -13.08 -1.95 16.77
C GLU A 87 -12.22 -0.90 17.49
#